data_AF-A0A7T4X340-F1
#
_entry.id   AF-A0A7T4X340-F1
#
_cell.length_a   1.000
_cell.length_b   1.000
_cell.length_c   1.000
_cell.angle_alpha   90.00
_cell.angle_beta   90.00
_cell.angle_gamma   90.00
#
_symmetry.space_group_name_H-M   'P 1'
#
loop_
_entity.id
_entity.type
_entity.pdbx_description
1 polymer ?
#
loop_
_entity_poly.entity_id
_entity_poly.type
_entity_poly.pdbx_seq_one_letter_code
_entity_poly.pdbx_strand_id
1 'polypeptide(L)'
;MTYKVKVNNVSKVFNTTSKQRKLWKILFPFLNKEEEYYYALKDVSFEVEPGDSVGIVGLNGSGKSTLSNLLGGVTSPSTGDIYVDGKPSLIAISAGLNFELTGEENIHMKCLMHGLSEKEIEERYDDIVQFSELEDFLDQPIKNYSSGMMSRLGFAIAVHTDPDVLIVDEALSVGDDTFANKCIEKMKSFREEGKTIFFVSHSIPQIQKMCNKAAWIHFGELKEYGDCIPVVGLYARFVRGYNIKPKHVQKRYKKAMVDGQRASQAPMEKNDTRFGIGNGMLLSLLSVIIVIMGYLQALQYL
;
A
#
# COMPACT_ATOMS: atom_id res chain seq x y z
N MET A 1 7.56 -3.19 -25.63
CA MET A 1 8.37 -3.75 -24.52
C MET A 1 7.71 -5.05 -24.07
N THR A 2 8.42 -5.96 -23.40
CA THR A 2 7.87 -7.26 -22.95
C THR A 2 7.05 -7.18 -21.65
N TYR A 3 7.12 -6.09 -20.88
CA TYR A 3 6.42 -5.94 -19.61
C TYR A 3 5.69 -4.58 -19.51
N LYS A 4 4.51 -4.57 -18.87
CA LYS A 4 3.77 -3.36 -18.47
C LYS A 4 4.23 -2.89 -17.08
N VAL A 5 4.55 -3.82 -16.19
CA VAL A 5 5.11 -3.52 -14.86
C VAL A 5 6.31 -4.41 -14.57
N LYS A 6 7.38 -3.83 -14.03
CA LYS A 6 8.57 -4.55 -13.58
C LYS A 6 8.97 -4.10 -12.20
N VAL A 7 9.03 -5.05 -11.28
CA VAL A 7 9.50 -4.87 -9.90
C VAL A 7 10.86 -5.56 -9.81
N ASN A 8 11.92 -4.82 -9.43
CA ASN A 8 13.29 -5.33 -9.42
C ASN A 8 13.96 -5.13 -8.05
N ASN A 9 14.17 -6.24 -7.33
CA ASN A 9 14.82 -6.31 -6.01
C ASN A 9 14.29 -5.28 -5.01
N VAL A 10 12.96 -5.11 -4.98
CA VAL A 10 12.33 -4.08 -4.17
C VAL A 10 12.24 -4.51 -2.71
N SER A 11 12.79 -3.67 -1.85
CA SER A 11 12.57 -3.74 -0.40
C SER A 11 11.93 -2.46 0.11
N LYS A 12 11.11 -2.58 1.15
CA LYS A 12 10.52 -1.44 1.85
C LYS A 12 10.70 -1.63 3.34
N VAL A 13 11.41 -0.68 3.94
CA VAL A 13 11.78 -0.71 5.35
C VAL A 13 11.16 0.46 6.08
N PHE A 14 10.62 0.17 7.26
CA PHE A 14 10.08 1.16 8.17
C PHE A 14 10.94 1.21 9.44
N ASN A 15 11.21 2.42 9.91
CA ASN A 15 11.83 2.62 11.22
C ASN A 15 10.75 2.47 12.30
N THR A 16 10.91 1.51 13.21
CA THR A 16 9.94 1.22 14.28
C THR A 16 10.23 2.01 15.56
N THR A 17 11.25 2.88 15.56
CA THR A 17 11.58 3.75 16.69
C THR A 17 10.44 4.76 16.92
N SER A 18 9.78 4.70 18.08
CA SER A 18 8.63 5.55 18.37
C SER A 18 8.94 7.05 18.32
N LYS A 19 7.96 7.87 17.92
CA LYS A 19 8.06 9.36 17.89
C LYS A 19 8.47 9.96 19.24
N GLN A 20 7.99 9.41 20.36
CA GLN A 20 8.36 9.87 21.71
C GLN A 20 9.85 9.69 21.97
N ARG A 21 10.47 8.62 21.46
CA ARG A 21 11.90 8.35 21.66
C ARG A 21 12.81 9.29 20.86
N LYS A 22 12.32 9.94 19.79
CA LYS A 22 13.11 10.93 19.05
C LYS A 22 13.42 12.18 19.88
N LEU A 23 12.47 12.64 20.71
CA LEU A 23 12.71 13.76 21.63
C LEU A 23 13.70 13.40 22.74
N TRP A 24 13.57 12.20 23.32
CA TRP A 24 14.53 11.70 24.31
C TRP A 24 15.93 11.50 23.72
N LYS A 25 16.06 11.13 22.44
CA LYS A 25 17.36 11.08 21.72
C LYS A 25 18.03 12.47 21.62
N ILE A 26 17.26 13.53 21.40
CA ILE A 26 17.79 14.91 21.37
C ILE A 26 18.28 15.32 22.76
N LEU A 27 17.55 14.95 23.81
CA LEU A 27 17.87 15.28 25.20
C LEU A 27 19.00 14.43 25.79
N PHE A 28 19.16 13.17 25.39
CA PHE A 28 20.11 12.22 25.97
C PHE A 28 20.84 11.36 24.91
N PRO A 29 21.75 11.95 24.13
CA PRO A 29 22.43 11.28 23.01
C PRO A 29 23.33 10.08 23.41
N PHE A 30 23.70 9.96 24.69
CA PHE A 30 24.55 8.88 25.21
C PHE A 30 23.77 7.65 25.70
N LEU A 31 22.44 7.73 25.82
CA LEU A 31 21.56 6.62 26.25
C LEU A 31 20.97 5.82 25.07
N ASN A 32 21.61 5.90 23.90
CA ASN A 32 21.07 5.38 22.65
C ASN A 32 20.87 3.86 22.66
N LYS A 33 19.61 3.44 22.53
CA LYS A 33 19.27 2.10 22.04
C LYS A 33 19.27 2.12 20.52
N GLU A 34 19.84 1.09 19.88
CA GLU A 34 19.91 0.94 18.43
C GLU A 34 18.55 1.13 17.77
N GLU A 35 18.54 1.74 16.58
CA GLU A 35 17.32 1.87 15.79
C GLU A 35 16.87 0.50 15.31
N GLU A 36 15.60 0.17 15.54
CA GLU A 36 15.00 -1.04 15.01
C GLU A 36 14.32 -0.71 13.68
N TYR A 37 14.66 -1.51 12.67
CA TYR A 37 14.07 -1.45 11.35
C TYR A 37 13.20 -2.68 11.10
N TYR A 38 12.14 -2.50 10.32
CA TYR A 38 11.20 -3.54 9.93
C TYR A 38 11.06 -3.60 8.41
N TYR A 39 11.46 -4.73 7.81
CA TYR A 39 11.28 -5.04 6.40
C TYR A 39 9.84 -5.47 6.16
N ALA A 40 9.03 -4.52 5.69
CA ALA A 40 7.67 -4.80 5.24
C ALA A 40 7.65 -5.55 3.90
N LEU A 41 8.66 -5.30 3.06
CA LEU A 41 9.00 -6.11 1.89
C LEU A 41 10.51 -6.26 1.78
N LYS A 42 10.97 -7.39 1.25
CA LYS A 42 12.38 -7.71 1.07
C LYS A 42 12.62 -8.41 -0.27
N ASP A 43 13.49 -7.80 -1.08
CA ASP A 43 14.04 -8.31 -2.34
C ASP A 43 12.99 -8.88 -3.32
N VAL A 44 11.81 -8.25 -3.37
CA VAL A 44 10.70 -8.67 -4.25
C VAL A 44 11.03 -8.37 -5.71
N SER A 45 10.89 -9.36 -6.59
CA SER A 45 11.11 -9.20 -8.04
C SER A 45 10.10 -9.98 -8.86
N PHE A 46 9.44 -9.33 -9.83
CA PHE A 46 8.54 -9.98 -10.79
C PHE A 46 8.26 -9.04 -11.98
N GLU A 47 7.80 -9.62 -13.08
CA GLU A 47 7.41 -8.90 -14.31
C GLU A 47 5.97 -9.24 -14.68
N VAL A 48 5.21 -8.24 -15.11
CA VAL A 48 3.79 -8.36 -15.48
C VAL A 48 3.62 -7.93 -16.92
N GLU A 49 2.96 -8.76 -17.73
CA GLU A 49 2.70 -8.47 -19.13
C GLU A 49 1.47 -7.56 -19.28
N PRO A 50 1.37 -6.77 -20.37
CA PRO A 50 0.15 -6.02 -20.67
C PRO A 50 -1.07 -6.95 -20.74
N GLY A 51 -2.20 -6.52 -20.18
CA GLY A 51 -3.41 -7.34 -20.11
C GLY A 51 -3.38 -8.44 -19.04
N ASP A 52 -2.37 -8.52 -18.16
CA ASP A 52 -2.42 -9.44 -17.03
C ASP A 52 -3.29 -8.87 -15.88
N SER A 53 -4.03 -9.78 -15.24
CA SER A 53 -4.68 -9.53 -13.95
C SER A 53 -3.98 -10.38 -12.88
N VAL A 54 -3.27 -9.71 -11.98
CA VAL A 54 -2.40 -10.31 -10.98
C VAL A 54 -3.06 -10.30 -9.60
N GLY A 55 -3.28 -11.48 -9.04
CA GLY A 55 -3.77 -11.63 -7.67
C GLY A 55 -2.64 -11.56 -6.65
N ILE A 56 -2.64 -10.59 -5.74
CA ILE A 56 -1.67 -10.51 -4.63
C ILE A 56 -2.28 -11.21 -3.41
N VAL A 57 -1.73 -12.38 -3.07
CA VAL A 57 -2.24 -13.25 -2.00
C VAL A 57 -1.24 -13.41 -0.86
N GLY A 58 -1.73 -13.67 0.35
CA GLY A 58 -0.91 -13.79 1.54
C GLY A 58 -1.70 -13.54 2.82
N LEU A 59 -1.17 -14.00 3.95
CA LEU A 59 -1.79 -13.75 5.26
C LEU A 59 -1.76 -12.26 5.66
N ASN A 60 -2.53 -11.90 6.68
CA ASN A 60 -2.50 -10.53 7.22
C ASN A 60 -1.12 -10.20 7.79
N GLY A 61 -0.63 -9.02 7.43
CA GLY A 61 0.73 -8.57 7.76
C GLY A 61 1.83 -9.15 6.87
N SER A 62 1.51 -9.86 5.78
CA SER A 62 2.54 -10.38 4.87
C SER A 62 3.23 -9.32 4.02
N GLY A 63 2.68 -8.12 3.86
CA GLY A 63 3.25 -7.04 3.02
C GLY A 63 2.43 -6.69 1.77
N LYS A 64 1.25 -7.28 1.57
CA LYS A 64 0.38 -7.02 0.40
C LYS A 64 0.04 -5.54 0.20
N SER A 65 -0.48 -4.86 1.22
CA SER A 65 -0.82 -3.44 1.11
C SER A 65 0.42 -2.55 0.94
N THR A 66 1.59 -2.97 1.46
CA THR A 66 2.86 -2.30 1.17
C THR A 66 3.22 -2.41 -0.30
N LEU A 67 3.08 -3.60 -0.90
CA LEU A 67 3.32 -3.82 -2.33
C LEU A 67 2.32 -3.02 -3.19
N SER A 68 1.04 -3.03 -2.81
CA SER A 68 -0.03 -2.23 -3.42
C SER A 68 0.32 -0.74 -3.44
N ASN A 69 0.73 -0.18 -2.30
CA ASN A 69 1.13 1.22 -2.18
C ASN A 69 2.36 1.57 -3.02
N LEU A 70 3.32 0.66 -3.15
CA LEU A 70 4.51 0.85 -3.98
C LEU A 70 4.15 0.84 -5.47
N LEU A 71 3.34 -0.13 -5.91
CA LEU A 71 2.84 -0.21 -7.29
C LEU A 71 2.00 1.02 -7.66
N GLY A 72 1.22 1.53 -6.71
CA GLY A 72 0.38 2.72 -6.88
C GLY A 72 1.12 4.04 -6.76
N GLY A 73 2.43 4.04 -6.51
CA GLY A 73 3.22 5.26 -6.35
C GLY A 73 2.93 6.08 -5.08
N VAL A 74 2.16 5.54 -4.13
CA VAL A 74 1.85 6.20 -2.84
C VAL A 74 3.10 6.30 -1.97
N THR A 75 4.01 5.34 -2.09
CA THR A 75 5.31 5.37 -1.43
C THR A 75 6.39 4.84 -2.36
N SER A 76 7.63 5.29 -2.17
CA SER A 76 8.78 4.80 -2.94
C SER A 76 9.46 3.61 -2.23
N PRO A 77 10.10 2.71 -2.97
CA PRO A 77 10.90 1.63 -2.39
C PRO A 77 12.06 2.19 -1.56
N SER A 78 12.51 1.45 -0.55
CA SER A 78 13.75 1.80 0.19
C SER A 78 14.99 1.39 -0.61
N THR A 79 14.91 0.27 -1.33
CA THR A 79 15.93 -0.22 -2.26
C THR A 79 15.25 -0.91 -3.43
N GLY A 80 15.96 -1.06 -4.54
CA GLY A 80 15.39 -1.59 -5.78
C GLY A 80 14.57 -0.55 -6.53
N ASP A 81 13.97 -0.96 -7.64
CA ASP A 81 13.29 -0.04 -8.55
C ASP A 81 11.98 -0.67 -9.07
N ILE A 82 10.96 0.16 -9.27
CA ILE A 82 9.68 -0.22 -9.89
C ILE A 82 9.51 0.60 -11.15
N TYR A 83 9.23 -0.09 -12.25
CA TYR A 83 8.85 0.50 -13.52
C TYR A 83 7.39 0.18 -13.82
N VAL A 84 6.64 1.20 -14.24
CA VAL A 84 5.26 1.10 -14.70
C VAL A 84 5.16 1.83 -16.03
N ASP A 85 4.72 1.15 -17.08
CA ASP A 85 4.43 1.74 -18.39
C ASP A 85 2.99 2.25 -18.41
N GLY A 86 2.81 3.56 -18.26
CA GLY A 86 1.52 4.23 -18.20
C GLY A 86 1.23 4.84 -16.82
N LYS A 87 -0.03 5.26 -16.61
CA LYS A 87 -0.47 5.87 -15.34
C LYS A 87 -1.00 4.80 -14.38
N PRO A 88 -0.33 4.52 -13.25
CA PRO A 88 -0.93 3.68 -12.21
C PRO A 88 -2.04 4.44 -11.48
N SER A 89 -3.14 3.75 -11.21
CA SER A 89 -4.23 4.25 -10.36
C SER A 89 -4.49 3.26 -9.24
N LEU A 90 -4.25 3.69 -8.00
CA LEU A 90 -4.55 2.92 -6.81
C LEU A 90 -6.00 3.18 -6.36
N ILE A 91 -6.79 2.12 -6.34
CA ILE A 91 -8.09 2.04 -5.67
C ILE A 91 -7.89 1.32 -4.34
N ALA A 92 -7.76 2.09 -3.28
CA ALA A 92 -8.20 1.63 -1.98
C ALA A 92 -9.58 2.23 -1.73
N ILE A 93 -10.57 1.37 -1.45
CA ILE A 93 -12.01 1.67 -1.20
C ILE A 93 -12.25 3.01 -0.50
N SER A 94 -11.43 3.32 0.50
CA SER A 94 -11.60 4.45 1.40
C SER A 94 -10.54 5.53 1.19
N ALA A 95 -9.53 5.29 0.35
CA ALA A 95 -8.40 6.18 0.20
C ALA A 95 -8.78 7.35 -0.72
N GLY A 96 -8.86 8.54 -0.13
CA GLY A 96 -9.02 9.79 -0.85
C GLY A 96 -10.46 10.16 -1.20
N LEU A 97 -11.47 9.48 -0.63
CA LEU A 97 -12.80 10.08 -0.51
C LEU A 97 -12.78 11.09 0.64
N ASN A 98 -13.39 12.25 0.44
CA ASN A 98 -13.57 13.26 1.46
C ASN A 98 -14.95 13.06 2.11
N PHE A 99 -14.93 12.76 3.40
CA PHE A 99 -16.11 12.40 4.19
C PHE A 99 -17.09 13.57 4.41
N GLU A 100 -16.60 14.81 4.27
CA GLU A 100 -17.43 16.00 4.39
C GLU A 100 -18.12 16.41 3.09
N LEU A 101 -17.61 15.94 1.94
CA LEU A 101 -18.17 16.22 0.63
C LEU A 101 -19.26 15.21 0.26
N THR A 102 -20.15 15.59 -0.65
CA THR A 102 -21.19 14.72 -1.22
C THR A 102 -20.59 13.65 -2.14
N GLY A 103 -21.40 12.67 -2.56
CA GLY A 103 -21.01 11.68 -3.55
C GLY A 103 -20.59 12.31 -4.87
N GLU A 104 -21.39 13.25 -5.38
CA GLU A 104 -21.11 14.03 -6.59
C GLU A 104 -19.79 14.80 -6.48
N GLU A 105 -19.60 15.58 -5.41
CA GLU A 105 -18.38 16.35 -5.18
C GLU A 105 -17.13 15.44 -5.10
N ASN A 106 -17.29 14.23 -4.55
CA ASN A 106 -16.22 13.23 -4.53
C ASN A 106 -15.89 12.67 -5.92
N ILE A 107 -16.89 12.46 -6.79
CA ILE A 107 -16.68 12.05 -8.19
C ILE A 107 -15.80 13.09 -8.89
N HIS A 108 -16.21 14.36 -8.87
CA HIS A 108 -15.46 15.44 -9.50
C HIS A 108 -14.05 15.56 -8.93
N MET A 109 -13.93 15.67 -7.59
CA MET A 109 -12.63 15.81 -6.92
C MET A 109 -11.68 14.68 -7.30
N LYS A 110 -12.14 13.43 -7.27
CA LYS A 110 -11.29 12.27 -7.60
C LYS A 110 -10.88 12.26 -9.05
N CYS A 111 -11.81 12.50 -9.97
CA CYS A 111 -11.49 12.53 -11.38
C CYS A 111 -10.47 13.62 -11.72
N LEU A 112 -10.62 14.83 -11.15
CA LEU A 112 -9.63 15.91 -11.27
C LEU A 112 -8.27 15.50 -10.71
N MET A 113 -8.23 14.85 -9.55
CA MET A 113 -6.97 14.33 -8.96
C MET A 113 -6.29 13.28 -9.85
N HIS A 114 -7.06 12.54 -10.65
CA HIS A 114 -6.55 11.59 -11.64
C HIS A 114 -6.20 12.25 -13.00
N GLY A 115 -6.36 13.57 -13.11
CA GLY A 115 -5.94 14.37 -14.25
C GLY A 115 -6.96 14.45 -15.39
N LEU A 116 -8.23 14.12 -15.12
CA LEU A 116 -9.32 14.38 -16.06
C LEU A 116 -9.66 15.88 -16.07
N SER A 117 -10.05 16.39 -17.23
CA SER A 117 -10.67 17.70 -17.38
C SER A 117 -12.15 17.68 -17.01
N GLU A 118 -12.75 18.83 -16.67
CA GLU A 118 -14.18 18.90 -16.35
C GLU A 118 -15.06 18.32 -17.48
N LYS A 119 -14.69 18.58 -18.74
CA LYS A 119 -15.40 18.02 -19.90
C LYS A 119 -15.36 16.48 -19.90
N GLU A 120 -14.20 15.90 -19.62
CA GLU A 120 -14.05 14.45 -19.53
C GLU A 120 -14.82 13.85 -18.34
N ILE A 121 -15.00 14.62 -17.27
CA ILE A 121 -15.82 14.24 -16.12
C ILE A 121 -17.29 14.22 -16.50
N GLU A 122 -17.79 15.31 -17.11
CA GLU A 122 -19.17 15.39 -17.60
C GLU A 122 -19.51 14.23 -18.56
N GLU A 123 -18.60 13.89 -19.48
CA GLU A 123 -18.78 12.77 -20.41
C GLU A 123 -18.87 11.38 -19.75
N ARG A 124 -18.36 11.24 -18.51
CA ARG A 124 -18.28 9.97 -17.78
C ARG A 124 -19.18 9.94 -16.55
N TYR A 125 -19.77 11.07 -16.17
CA TYR A 125 -20.47 11.22 -14.90
C TYR A 125 -21.64 10.24 -14.80
N ASP A 126 -22.51 10.22 -15.81
CA ASP A 126 -23.68 9.33 -15.83
C ASP A 126 -23.27 7.84 -15.78
N ASP A 127 -22.19 7.46 -16.47
CA ASP A 127 -21.66 6.10 -16.42
C ASP A 127 -21.14 5.74 -15.02
N ILE A 128 -20.46 6.65 -14.34
CA ILE A 128 -20.00 6.47 -12.95
C ILE A 128 -21.19 6.28 -12.02
N VAL A 129 -22.19 7.15 -12.13
CA VAL A 129 -23.40 7.13 -11.32
C VAL A 129 -24.15 5.82 -11.51
N GLN A 130 -24.46 5.46 -12.77
CA GLN A 130 -25.18 4.23 -13.11
C GLN A 130 -24.39 2.98 -12.72
N PHE A 131 -23.07 3.00 -12.86
CA PHE A 131 -22.24 1.87 -12.43
C PHE A 131 -22.33 1.70 -10.90
N SER A 132 -22.27 2.81 -10.16
CA SER A 132 -22.31 2.81 -8.70
C SER A 132 -23.68 2.39 -8.12
N GLU A 133 -24.77 2.61 -8.86
CA GLU A 133 -26.19 2.46 -8.44
C GLU A 133 -26.45 3.17 -7.09
N LEU A 134 -26.05 4.45 -7.02
CA LEU A 134 -26.18 5.34 -5.85
C LEU A 134 -26.90 6.65 -6.20
N GLU A 135 -27.69 6.68 -7.27
CA GLU A 135 -28.35 7.86 -7.83
C GLU A 135 -29.01 8.72 -6.75
N ASP A 136 -29.82 8.10 -5.87
CA ASP A 136 -30.58 8.79 -4.82
C ASP A 136 -29.72 9.27 -3.63
N PHE A 137 -28.43 8.93 -3.58
CA PHE A 137 -27.53 9.22 -2.47
C PHE A 137 -26.43 10.21 -2.80
N LEU A 138 -26.25 10.59 -4.07
CA LEU A 138 -25.11 11.41 -4.53
C LEU A 138 -25.07 12.79 -3.88
N ASP A 139 -26.22 13.38 -3.54
CA ASP A 139 -26.31 14.66 -2.84
C ASP A 139 -25.99 14.56 -1.34
N GLN A 140 -25.83 13.34 -0.81
CA GLN A 140 -25.55 13.12 0.60
C GLN A 140 -24.03 13.08 0.86
N PRO A 141 -23.56 13.66 1.99
CA PRO A 141 -22.17 13.53 2.41
C PRO A 141 -21.72 12.07 2.56
N ILE A 142 -20.48 11.78 2.14
CA ILE A 142 -19.90 10.43 2.19
C ILE A 142 -19.87 9.85 3.62
N LYS A 143 -19.75 10.66 4.67
CA LYS A 143 -19.84 10.18 6.06
C LYS A 143 -21.16 9.47 6.41
N ASN A 144 -22.21 9.67 5.62
CA ASN A 144 -23.50 9.01 5.78
C ASN A 144 -23.60 7.69 5.00
N TYR A 145 -22.60 7.37 4.17
CA TYR A 145 -22.60 6.17 3.34
C TYR A 145 -22.22 4.94 4.16
N SER A 146 -22.84 3.80 3.85
CA SER A 146 -22.33 2.51 4.33
C SER A 146 -20.97 2.19 3.71
N SER A 147 -20.22 1.26 4.31
CA SER A 147 -18.97 0.77 3.73
C SER A 147 -19.15 0.19 2.32
N GLY A 148 -20.28 -0.47 2.06
CA GLY A 148 -20.62 -0.97 0.73
C GLY A 148 -20.81 0.15 -0.29
N MET A 149 -21.58 1.20 0.06
CA MET A 149 -21.78 2.37 -0.82
C MET A 149 -20.46 3.08 -1.13
N MET A 150 -19.60 3.31 -0.12
CA MET A 150 -18.28 3.90 -0.35
C MET A 150 -17.42 3.05 -1.31
N SER A 151 -17.47 1.73 -1.18
CA SER A 151 -16.75 0.80 -2.06
C SER A 151 -17.27 0.84 -3.49
N ARG A 152 -18.59 0.89 -3.65
CA ARG A 152 -19.25 0.98 -4.96
C ARG A 152 -18.86 2.27 -5.68
N LEU A 153 -18.95 3.41 -4.99
CA LEU A 153 -18.58 4.71 -5.56
C LEU A 153 -17.09 4.77 -5.89
N GLY A 154 -16.22 4.38 -4.95
CA GLY A 154 -14.77 4.40 -5.15
C GLY A 154 -14.32 3.51 -6.31
N PHE A 155 -14.95 2.34 -6.46
CA PHE A 155 -14.70 1.46 -7.61
C PHE A 155 -15.22 2.06 -8.91
N ALA A 156 -16.45 2.59 -8.91
CA ALA A 156 -17.07 3.21 -10.08
C ALA A 156 -16.22 4.35 -10.63
N ILE A 157 -15.80 5.30 -9.78
CA ILE A 157 -14.95 6.42 -10.20
C ILE A 157 -13.68 5.90 -10.89
N ALA A 158 -12.99 4.95 -10.26
CA ALA A 158 -11.66 4.60 -10.69
C ALA A 158 -11.59 3.62 -11.88
N VAL A 159 -12.69 2.90 -12.19
CA VAL A 159 -12.80 2.19 -13.48
C VAL A 159 -13.27 3.09 -14.63
N HIS A 160 -13.68 4.32 -14.35
CA HIS A 160 -14.02 5.31 -15.38
C HIS A 160 -12.92 6.36 -15.57
N THR A 161 -11.89 6.40 -14.71
CA THR A 161 -10.69 7.23 -14.92
C THR A 161 -9.72 6.68 -15.98
N ASP A 162 -10.09 5.56 -16.63
CA ASP A 162 -9.36 4.93 -17.73
C ASP A 162 -7.87 4.62 -17.43
N PRO A 163 -7.54 3.89 -16.33
CA PRO A 163 -6.15 3.65 -15.95
C PRO A 163 -5.46 2.57 -16.79
N ASP A 164 -4.18 2.76 -17.07
CA ASP A 164 -3.29 1.75 -17.67
C ASP A 164 -3.05 0.55 -16.73
N VAL A 165 -2.88 0.88 -15.44
CA VAL A 165 -2.64 -0.09 -14.37
C VAL A 165 -3.58 0.22 -13.21
N LEU A 166 -4.48 -0.71 -12.94
CA LEU A 166 -5.48 -0.61 -11.88
C LEU A 166 -5.08 -1.45 -10.69
N ILE A 167 -5.00 -0.86 -9.50
CA ILE A 167 -4.73 -1.63 -8.27
C ILE A 167 -5.96 -1.58 -7.39
N VAL A 168 -6.46 -2.73 -6.96
CA VAL A 168 -7.71 -2.88 -6.22
C VAL A 168 -7.41 -3.58 -4.90
N ASP A 169 -7.51 -2.84 -3.78
CA ASP A 169 -7.25 -3.39 -2.43
C ASP A 169 -8.56 -3.68 -1.69
N GLU A 170 -8.84 -4.98 -1.46
CA GLU A 170 -9.98 -5.52 -0.70
C GLU A 170 -11.37 -4.94 -1.06
N ALA A 171 -11.51 -4.33 -2.25
CA ALA A 171 -12.67 -3.50 -2.63
C ALA A 171 -13.95 -4.22 -2.98
N LEU A 172 -13.84 -5.50 -3.31
CA LEU A 172 -14.96 -6.26 -3.85
C LEU A 172 -15.62 -7.19 -2.85
N SER A 173 -15.14 -7.22 -1.60
CA SER A 173 -15.74 -8.05 -0.55
C SER A 173 -16.89 -7.36 0.20
N VAL A 174 -17.25 -6.13 -0.16
CA VAL A 174 -18.21 -5.28 0.57
C VAL A 174 -19.49 -4.94 -0.21
N GLY A 175 -19.66 -5.52 -1.41
CA GLY A 175 -20.90 -5.44 -2.19
C GLY A 175 -21.75 -6.71 -2.12
N ASP A 176 -23.00 -6.62 -2.57
CA ASP A 176 -23.83 -7.81 -2.87
C ASP A 176 -23.29 -8.59 -4.09
N ASP A 177 -23.77 -9.81 -4.28
CA ASP A 177 -23.34 -10.69 -5.37
C ASP A 177 -23.58 -10.08 -6.76
N THR A 178 -24.58 -9.20 -6.91
CA THR A 178 -24.90 -8.55 -8.18
C THR A 178 -23.83 -7.52 -8.55
N PHE A 179 -23.49 -6.62 -7.63
CA PHE A 179 -22.44 -5.62 -7.85
C PHE A 179 -21.06 -6.26 -8.04
N ALA A 180 -20.77 -7.34 -7.30
CA ALA A 180 -19.54 -8.10 -7.47
C ALA A 180 -19.40 -8.65 -8.91
N ASN A 181 -20.49 -9.15 -9.50
CA ASN A 181 -20.48 -9.62 -10.89
C ASN A 181 -20.22 -8.47 -11.88
N LYS A 182 -20.85 -7.29 -11.71
CA LYS A 182 -20.56 -6.10 -12.53
C LYS A 182 -19.07 -5.72 -12.47
N CYS A 183 -18.47 -5.76 -11.28
CA CYS A 183 -17.04 -5.50 -11.11
C CYS A 183 -16.17 -6.53 -11.86
N ILE A 184 -16.53 -7.81 -11.79
CA ILE A 184 -15.81 -8.88 -12.51
C ILE A 184 -15.89 -8.67 -14.02
N GLU A 185 -17.06 -8.32 -14.55
CA GLU A 185 -17.27 -8.05 -15.98
C GLU A 185 -16.45 -6.85 -16.45
N LYS A 186 -16.46 -5.74 -15.69
CA LYS A 186 -15.64 -4.57 -15.99
C LYS A 186 -14.14 -4.87 -15.97
N MET A 187 -13.68 -5.69 -15.03
CA MET A 187 -12.27 -6.12 -15.01
C MET A 187 -11.89 -7.00 -16.19
N LYS A 188 -12.81 -7.86 -16.65
CA LYS A 188 -12.60 -8.65 -17.87
C LYS A 188 -12.48 -7.76 -19.09
N SER A 189 -13.35 -6.75 -19.23
CA SER A 189 -13.26 -5.80 -20.35
C SER A 189 -11.93 -5.04 -20.34
N PHE A 190 -11.50 -4.56 -19.17
CA PHE A 190 -10.19 -3.91 -19.00
C PHE A 190 -9.04 -4.80 -19.45
N ARG A 191 -9.11 -6.08 -19.11
CA ARG A 191 -8.11 -7.06 -19.52
C ARG A 191 -8.09 -7.24 -21.05
N GLU A 192 -9.26 -7.32 -21.68
CA GLU A 192 -9.41 -7.42 -23.14
C GLU A 192 -8.92 -6.16 -23.86
N GLU A 193 -9.02 -4.99 -23.22
CA GLU A 193 -8.46 -3.72 -23.65
C GLU A 193 -6.92 -3.62 -23.43
N GLY A 194 -6.29 -4.64 -22.84
CA GLY A 194 -4.84 -4.68 -22.57
C GLY A 194 -4.41 -3.94 -21.30
N LYS A 195 -5.35 -3.49 -20.46
CA LYS A 195 -5.04 -2.87 -19.17
C LYS A 195 -4.61 -3.92 -18.15
N THR A 196 -3.71 -3.53 -17.26
CA THR A 196 -3.18 -4.41 -16.22
C THR A 196 -3.91 -4.18 -14.90
N ILE A 197 -4.22 -5.25 -14.19
CA ILE A 197 -4.94 -5.17 -12.91
C ILE A 197 -4.14 -5.87 -11.82
N PHE A 198 -3.98 -5.25 -10.66
CA PHE A 198 -3.52 -5.89 -9.44
C PHE A 198 -4.68 -6.00 -8.47
N PHE A 199 -5.07 -7.22 -8.12
CA PHE A 199 -6.14 -7.48 -7.17
C PHE A 199 -5.57 -8.01 -5.87
N VAL A 200 -5.66 -7.22 -4.79
CA VAL A 200 -5.21 -7.64 -3.46
C VAL A 200 -6.39 -8.22 -2.71
N SER A 201 -6.31 -9.52 -2.40
CA SER A 201 -7.34 -10.20 -1.61
C SER A 201 -6.76 -11.38 -0.85
N HIS A 202 -7.37 -11.67 0.29
CA HIS A 202 -7.14 -12.90 1.04
C HIS A 202 -8.11 -14.03 0.62
N SER A 203 -9.07 -13.75 -0.27
CA SER A 203 -10.05 -14.69 -0.78
C SER A 203 -9.56 -15.41 -2.04
N ILE A 204 -9.23 -16.70 -1.87
CA ILE A 204 -8.80 -17.58 -2.96
C ILE A 204 -9.83 -17.64 -4.11
N PRO A 205 -11.14 -17.85 -3.85
CA PRO A 205 -12.12 -17.93 -4.93
C PRO A 205 -12.24 -16.64 -5.76
N GLN A 206 -12.10 -15.47 -5.14
CA GLN A 206 -12.14 -14.19 -5.86
C GLN A 206 -10.94 -14.07 -6.79
N ILE A 207 -9.73 -14.32 -6.29
CA ILE A 207 -8.50 -14.28 -7.08
C ILE A 207 -8.59 -15.23 -8.27
N GLN A 208 -9.08 -16.45 -8.08
CA GLN A 208 -9.24 -17.43 -9.16
C GLN A 208 -10.25 -17.00 -10.23
N LYS A 209 -11.31 -16.26 -9.85
CA LYS A 209 -12.30 -15.75 -10.80
C LYS A 209 -11.80 -14.54 -11.60
N MET A 210 -10.88 -13.77 -11.03
CA MET A 210 -10.56 -12.42 -11.50
C MET A 210 -9.15 -12.29 -12.10
N CYS A 211 -8.25 -13.20 -11.76
CA CYS A 211 -6.82 -13.09 -12.07
C CYS A 211 -6.32 -14.28 -12.88
N ASN A 212 -5.45 -14.02 -13.86
CA ASN A 212 -4.73 -15.04 -14.63
C ASN A 212 -3.34 -15.33 -14.05
N LYS A 213 -2.74 -14.36 -13.34
CA LYS A 213 -1.49 -14.50 -12.59
C LYS A 213 -1.72 -14.32 -11.09
N ALA A 214 -0.77 -14.77 -10.27
CA ALA A 214 -0.77 -14.46 -8.85
C ALA A 214 0.64 -14.31 -8.27
N ALA A 215 0.76 -13.45 -7.26
CA ALA A 215 1.94 -13.23 -6.44
C ALA A 215 1.63 -13.63 -5.00
N TRP A 216 2.30 -14.67 -4.49
CA TRP A 216 2.18 -15.06 -3.09
C TRP A 216 3.23 -14.35 -2.24
N ILE A 217 2.78 -13.38 -1.45
CA ILE A 217 3.63 -12.65 -0.50
C ILE A 217 3.55 -13.28 0.89
N HIS A 218 4.70 -13.54 1.49
CA HIS A 218 4.84 -14.21 2.77
C HIS A 218 5.88 -13.52 3.65
N PHE A 219 5.42 -12.78 4.67
CA PHE A 219 6.28 -12.02 5.61
C PHE A 219 7.35 -11.16 4.93
N GLY A 220 6.92 -10.37 3.94
CA GLY A 220 7.76 -9.43 3.21
C GLY A 220 8.40 -9.99 1.96
N GLU A 221 8.44 -11.31 1.78
CA GLU A 221 9.11 -11.95 0.66
C GLU A 221 8.11 -12.46 -0.38
N LEU A 222 8.50 -12.41 -1.65
CA LEU A 222 7.77 -13.07 -2.73
C LEU A 222 8.09 -14.56 -2.70
N LYS A 223 7.12 -15.37 -2.27
CA LYS A 223 7.30 -16.81 -2.14
C LYS A 223 7.15 -17.53 -3.48
N GLU A 224 6.23 -17.05 -4.31
CA GLU A 224 5.97 -17.59 -5.65
C GLU A 224 5.26 -16.55 -6.52
N TYR A 225 5.56 -16.54 -7.82
CA TYR A 225 4.87 -15.73 -8.82
C TYR A 225 4.69 -16.51 -10.12
N GLY A 226 3.52 -16.40 -10.75
CA GLY A 226 3.25 -17.07 -12.01
C GLY A 226 1.75 -17.25 -12.25
N ASP A 227 1.37 -18.31 -12.95
CA ASP A 227 -0.04 -18.61 -13.24
C ASP A 227 -0.87 -18.73 -11.97
N CYS A 228 -2.05 -18.11 -11.99
CA CYS A 228 -2.91 -17.94 -10.81
C CYS A 228 -3.23 -19.27 -10.13
N ILE A 229 -3.66 -20.29 -10.89
CA ILE A 229 -4.12 -21.56 -10.33
C ILE A 229 -3.02 -22.32 -9.56
N PRO A 230 -1.81 -22.55 -10.11
CA PRO A 230 -0.71 -23.16 -9.37
C PRO A 230 -0.31 -22.40 -8.10
N VAL A 231 -0.12 -21.08 -8.21
CA VAL A 231 0.36 -20.23 -7.11
C VAL A 231 -0.65 -20.18 -5.97
N VAL A 232 -1.92 -19.97 -6.29
CA VAL A 232 -3.01 -19.97 -5.33
C VAL A 232 -3.19 -21.35 -4.70
N GLY A 233 -2.96 -22.44 -5.45
CA GLY A 233 -2.93 -23.80 -4.91
C GLY A 233 -1.84 -24.03 -3.87
N LEU A 234 -0.62 -23.49 -4.11
CA LEU A 234 0.48 -23.53 -3.13
C LEU A 234 0.10 -22.76 -1.86
N TYR A 235 -0.42 -21.54 -2.01
CA TYR A 235 -0.90 -20.72 -0.90
C TYR A 235 -2.01 -21.44 -0.10
N ALA A 236 -3.01 -22.02 -0.78
CA ALA A 236 -4.11 -22.74 -0.15
C ALA A 236 -3.61 -23.94 0.68
N ARG A 237 -2.65 -24.72 0.15
CA ARG A 237 -2.01 -25.82 0.88
C ARG A 237 -1.28 -25.31 2.13
N PHE A 238 -0.55 -24.21 2.01
CA PHE A 238 0.12 -23.58 3.14
C PHE A 238 -0.89 -23.15 4.22
N VAL A 239 -1.94 -22.41 3.85
CA VAL A 239 -2.97 -21.93 4.79
C VAL A 239 -3.66 -23.09 5.51
N ARG A 240 -4.05 -24.14 4.78
CA ARG A 240 -4.64 -25.35 5.36
C ARG A 240 -3.69 -26.01 6.37
N GLY A 241 -2.43 -26.20 5.97
CA GLY A 241 -1.40 -26.78 6.83
C GLY A 241 -1.08 -25.91 8.05
N TYR A 242 -1.15 -24.59 7.93
CA TYR A 242 -0.96 -23.64 9.02
C TYR A 242 -2.13 -23.68 10.03
N ASN A 243 -3.37 -23.69 9.53
CA ASN A 243 -4.58 -23.66 10.36
C ASN A 243 -4.79 -24.94 11.17
N ILE A 244 -4.35 -26.10 10.67
CA ILE A 244 -4.44 -27.39 11.39
C ILE A 244 -3.46 -27.45 12.59
N LYS A 245 -2.38 -26.66 12.59
CA LYS A 245 -1.38 -26.71 13.67
C LYS A 245 -1.96 -26.18 14.98
N PRO A 246 -1.53 -26.70 16.15
CA PRO A 246 -1.91 -26.14 17.45
C PRO A 246 -1.57 -24.64 17.56
N LYS A 247 -2.40 -23.87 18.28
CA LYS A 247 -2.24 -22.40 18.41
C LYS A 247 -0.85 -21.97 18.90
N HIS A 248 -0.20 -22.75 19.78
CA HIS A 248 1.15 -22.44 20.26
C HIS A 248 2.22 -22.60 19.15
N VAL A 249 2.06 -23.58 18.25
CA VAL A 249 2.94 -23.76 17.08
C VAL A 249 2.73 -22.62 16.08
N GLN A 250 1.48 -22.23 15.82
CA GLN A 250 1.15 -21.08 14.97
C GLN A 250 1.78 -19.79 15.51
N LYS A 251 1.64 -19.53 16.81
CA LYS A 251 2.25 -18.36 17.48
C LYS A 251 3.78 -18.38 17.37
N ARG A 252 4.43 -19.53 17.61
CA ARG A 252 5.88 -19.67 17.50
C ARG A 252 6.36 -19.42 16.07
N TYR A 253 5.65 -19.98 15.08
CA TYR A 253 5.94 -19.74 13.66
C TYR A 253 5.81 -18.27 13.30
N LYS A 254 4.67 -17.64 13.63
CA LYS A 254 4.45 -16.21 13.36
C LYS A 254 5.51 -15.34 14.03
N LYS A 255 5.87 -15.64 15.28
CA LYS A 255 6.94 -14.93 15.99
C LYS A 255 8.28 -15.03 15.25
N ALA A 256 8.70 -16.25 14.88
CA ALA A 256 9.95 -16.47 14.15
C ALA A 256 9.98 -15.70 12.82
N MET A 257 8.88 -15.71 12.06
CA MET A 257 8.79 -14.97 10.80
C MET A 257 8.85 -13.45 11.00
N VAL A 258 8.12 -12.91 11.98
CA VAL A 258 8.14 -11.46 12.30
C VAL A 258 9.50 -11.02 12.82
N ASP A 259 10.16 -11.84 13.65
CA ASP A 259 11.50 -11.54 14.15
C ASP A 259 12.51 -11.53 12.99
N GLY A 260 12.34 -12.37 11.97
CA GLY A 260 13.14 -12.36 10.74
C GLY A 260 12.94 -11.13 9.84
N GLN A 261 11.83 -10.39 10.00
CA GLN A 261 11.61 -9.12 9.31
C GLN A 261 12.29 -7.94 10.00
N ARG A 262 12.84 -8.12 11.21
CA ARG A 262 13.56 -7.07 11.93
C ARG A 262 15.01 -7.00 11.47
N ALA A 263 15.54 -5.79 11.42
CA ALA A 263 16.96 -5.56 11.25
C ALA A 263 17.47 -4.47 12.19
N SER A 264 18.71 -4.64 12.63
CA SER A 264 19.42 -3.69 13.50
C SER A 264 20.12 -2.58 12.72
N GLN A 265 20.11 -2.64 11.38
CA GLN A 265 20.79 -1.69 10.50
C GLN A 265 19.84 -1.21 9.39
N ALA A 266 19.97 0.06 9.04
CA ALA A 266 19.25 0.65 7.91
C ALA A 266 19.69 -0.03 6.60
N PRO A 267 18.79 -0.16 5.61
CA PRO A 267 19.21 -0.47 4.24
C PRO A 267 20.19 0.60 3.76
N MET A 268 21.20 0.24 2.95
CA MET A 268 22.01 1.24 2.26
C MET A 268 21.10 2.00 1.27
N GLU A 269 20.69 3.21 1.61
CA GLU A 269 19.96 4.11 0.69
C GLU A 269 20.87 4.50 -0.49
N LYS A 270 20.29 4.65 -1.70
CA LYS A 270 20.97 5.36 -2.80
C LYS A 270 21.20 6.79 -2.30
N ASN A 271 22.47 7.19 -2.22
CA ASN A 271 22.93 8.51 -1.78
C ASN A 271 22.14 9.64 -2.47
N ASP A 272 21.20 10.26 -1.75
CA ASP A 272 20.91 11.67 -1.97
C ASP A 272 21.89 12.47 -1.10
N THR A 273 23.02 12.79 -1.72
CA THR A 273 24.02 13.69 -1.14
C THR A 273 23.38 15.05 -0.85
N ARG A 274 23.29 15.42 0.43
CA ARG A 274 23.78 16.68 1.02
C ARG A 274 23.08 16.96 2.35
N PHE A 275 23.60 16.42 3.45
CA PHE A 275 23.56 17.15 4.71
C PHE A 275 24.91 16.99 5.40
N GLY A 276 25.67 18.09 5.41
CA GLY A 276 27.04 18.14 5.88
C GLY A 276 27.17 17.76 7.35
N ILE A 277 28.09 16.85 7.63
CA ILE A 277 28.49 16.35 8.95
C ILE A 277 28.98 17.49 9.89
N GLY A 278 29.22 18.71 9.37
CA GLY A 278 29.71 19.86 10.13
C GLY A 278 28.73 20.47 11.14
N ASN A 279 27.41 20.37 10.95
CA ASN A 279 26.44 21.07 11.81
C ASN A 279 26.12 20.35 13.14
N GLY A 280 26.28 19.02 13.18
CA GLY A 280 25.98 18.23 14.38
C GLY A 280 26.95 18.48 15.53
N MET A 281 28.24 18.64 15.22
CA MET A 281 29.28 18.95 16.22
C MET A 281 29.07 20.35 16.82
N LEU A 282 28.71 21.33 15.98
CA LEU A 282 28.47 22.71 16.43
C LEU A 282 27.26 22.81 17.39
N LEU A 283 26.18 22.09 17.09
CA LEU A 283 24.98 22.04 17.94
C LEU A 283 25.25 21.33 19.27
N SER A 284 26.10 20.30 19.28
CA SER A 284 26.50 19.61 20.52
C SER A 284 27.39 20.47 21.43
N LEU A 285 28.23 21.34 20.85
CA LEU A 285 29.04 22.28 21.62
C LEU A 285 28.17 23.40 22.22
N LEU A 286 27.18 23.90 21.47
CA LEU A 286 26.24 24.93 21.96
C LEU A 286 25.39 24.43 23.13
N SER A 287 24.93 23.18 23.12
CA SER A 287 24.14 22.62 24.22
C SER A 287 24.97 22.46 25.50
N VAL A 288 26.25 22.06 25.37
CA VAL A 288 27.17 21.97 26.52
C VAL A 288 27.45 23.37 27.11
N ILE A 289 27.62 24.40 26.27
CA ILE A 289 27.83 25.78 26.72
C ILE A 289 26.60 26.31 27.49
N ILE A 290 25.38 26.02 27.01
CA ILE A 290 24.15 26.46 27.68
C ILE A 290 24.01 25.82 29.07
N VAL A 291 24.33 24.53 29.20
CA VAL A 291 24.30 23.83 30.49
C VAL A 291 25.34 24.39 31.46
N ILE A 292 26.55 24.67 30.98
CA ILE A 292 27.61 25.28 31.80
C ILE A 292 27.23 26.69 32.24
N MET A 293 26.67 27.52 31.35
CA MET A 293 26.19 28.86 31.70
C MET A 293 25.07 28.81 32.73
N GLY A 294 24.08 27.92 32.57
CA GLY A 294 23.02 27.74 33.55
C GLY A 294 23.55 27.33 34.93
N TYR A 295 24.57 26.48 34.97
CA TYR A 295 25.19 26.05 36.23
C TYR A 295 25.99 27.17 36.91
N LEU A 296 26.75 27.95 36.13
CA LEU A 296 27.48 29.13 36.64
C LEU A 296 26.55 30.22 37.15
N GLN A 297 25.42 30.43 36.47
CA GLN A 297 24.41 31.40 36.88
C GLN A 297 23.73 30.96 38.18
N ALA A 298 23.45 29.67 38.36
CA ALA A 298 22.91 29.14 39.62
C ALA A 298 23.89 29.28 40.80
N LEU A 299 25.21 29.17 40.57
CA LEU A 299 26.24 29.37 41.59
C LEU A 299 26.41 30.84 42.04
N GLN A 300 25.96 31.82 41.24
CA GLN A 300 25.96 33.23 41.65
C GLN A 300 24.81 33.59 42.62
N TYR A 301 23.84 32.71 42.80
CA TYR A 301 22.69 32.89 43.70
C TYR A 301 22.78 32.03 44.98
N LEU A 302 23.94 31.42 45.24
CA LEU A 302 24.31 30.73 46.49
C LEU A 302 25.39 31.53 47.21
#